data_AF-F0Y758-F1
#
_entry.id   AF-F0Y758-F1
#
_cell.length_a   1.000
_cell.length_b   1.000
_cell.length_c   1.000
_cell.angle_alpha   90.00
_cell.angle_beta   90.00
_cell.angle_gamma   90.00
#
_symmetry.space_group_name_H-M   'P 1'
#
loop_
_entity.id
_entity.type
_entity.pdbx_description
1 polymer ?
#
loop_
_entity_poly.entity_id
_entity_poly.type
_entity_poly.pdbx_seq_one_letter_code
_entity_poly.pdbx_strand_id
1 'polypeptide(L)' 'ALHEACEHGSMRVVKFLVEHGCDVNARDAQQWTPLHYAAAFDEGPADDLVNFLLSHGADATLEDEDGDTPLD' A
#
# COMPACT_ATOMS: atom_id res chain seq x y z
N ALA A 1 10.70 1.70 -0.35
CA ALA A 1 10.70 0.92 -1.60
C ALA A 1 9.28 0.51 -1.98
N LEU A 2 8.59 -0.32 -1.18
CA LEU A 2 7.18 -0.66 -1.48
C LEU A 2 6.25 0.55 -1.30
N HIS A 3 6.40 1.34 -0.23
CA HIS A 3 5.68 2.60 -0.05
C HIS A 3 5.83 3.54 -1.26
N GLU A 4 7.07 3.85 -1.65
CA GLU A 4 7.37 4.69 -2.81
C GLU A 4 6.80 4.13 -4.13
N ALA A 5 6.82 2.81 -4.32
CA ALA A 5 6.22 2.18 -5.49
C ALA A 5 4.69 2.34 -5.52
N CYS A 6 4.03 2.29 -4.35
CA CYS A 6 2.60 2.53 -4.21
C CYS A 6 2.24 4.01 -4.38
N GLU A 7 3.03 4.92 -3.82
CA GLU A 7 2.88 6.38 -3.95
C GLU A 7 2.90 6.84 -5.43
N HIS A 8 3.70 6.17 -6.27
CA HIS A 8 3.79 6.46 -7.71
C HIS A 8 2.87 5.57 -8.57
N GLY A 9 2.01 4.73 -7.97
CA GLY A 9 1.12 3.81 -8.71
C GLY A 9 1.85 2.76 -9.56
N SER A 10 3.11 2.44 -9.25
CA SER A 10 3.97 1.63 -10.11
C SER A 10 3.69 0.13 -9.97
N MET A 11 2.62 -0.33 -10.62
CA MET A 11 2.14 -1.72 -10.51
C MET A 11 3.22 -2.78 -10.77
N ARG A 12 4.09 -2.54 -11.76
CA ARG A 12 5.17 -3.47 -12.09
C ARG A 12 6.17 -3.62 -10.94
N VAL A 13 6.52 -2.53 -10.27
CA VAL A 13 7.48 -2.53 -9.16
C VAL A 13 6.83 -3.11 -7.91
N VAL A 14 5.57 -2.76 -7.63
CA VAL A 14 4.80 -3.32 -6.51
C VAL A 14 4.73 -4.85 -6.61
N LYS A 15 4.30 -5.39 -7.76
CA LYS A 15 4.25 -6.85 -8.00
C LYS A 15 5.59 -7.51 -7.76
N PHE A 16 6.65 -6.95 -8.36
CA PHE A 16 8.01 -7.49 -8.20
C PHE A 16 8.43 -7.55 -6.73
N LEU A 17 8.21 -6.49 -5.96
CA LEU A 17 8.59 -6.44 -4.54
C LEU A 17 7.80 -7.43 -3.69
N VAL A 18 6.48 -7.48 -3.87
CA VAL A 18 5.59 -8.38 -3.11
C VAL A 18 5.90 -9.85 -3.41
N GLU A 19 6.11 -10.21 -4.68
CA GLU A 19 6.48 -11.58 -5.09
C GLU A 19 7.84 -12.03 -4.53
N HIS A 20 8.72 -11.09 -4.18
CA HIS A 20 10.02 -11.36 -3.54
C HIS A 20 9.96 -11.32 -2.01
N GLY A 21 8.76 -11.36 -1.42
CA GLY A 21 8.57 -11.47 0.03
C GLY A 21 8.73 -10.15 0.78
N CYS A 22 8.53 -9.01 0.12
CA CYS A 22 8.44 -7.73 0.82
C CYS A 22 7.22 -7.73 1.76
N ASP A 23 7.38 -7.13 2.94
CA ASP A 23 6.31 -6.99 3.90
C ASP A 23 5.27 -5.96 3.41
N VAL A 24 4.09 -6.46 3.04
CA VAL A 24 2.95 -5.66 2.56
C VAL A 24 2.32 -4.78 3.65
N ASN A 25 2.62 -5.06 4.92
CA ASN A 25 2.11 -4.32 6.09
C ASN A 25 3.21 -3.48 6.76
N ALA A 26 4.35 -3.29 6.10
CA ALA A 26 5.42 -2.46 6.62
C ALA A 26 4.92 -1.05 6.93
N ARG A 27 5.23 -0.54 8.11
CA ARG A 27 4.86 0.81 8.54
C ARG A 27 6.05 1.76 8.42
N ASP A 28 5.80 2.96 7.90
CA ASP A 28 6.79 4.02 7.83
C ASP A 28 6.84 4.83 9.15
N ALA A 29 7.49 5.99 9.13
CA ALA A 29 7.58 6.86 10.31
C ALA A 29 6.23 7.42 10.77
N GLN A 30 5.26 7.56 9.87
CA GLN A 30 3.90 8.05 10.12
C GLN A 30 2.90 6.92 10.36
N GLN A 31 3.40 5.69 10.59
CA GLN A 31 2.61 4.47 10.65
C GLN A 31 1.86 4.11 9.35
N TRP A 32 2.17 4.79 8.23
CA TRP A 32 1.55 4.50 6.94
C TRP A 32 2.03 3.16 6.40
N THR A 33 1.06 2.37 5.93
CA THR A 33 1.29 1.11 5.21
C THR A 33 1.32 1.37 3.71
N PRO A 34 1.86 0.43 2.89
CA PRO A 34 1.72 0.50 1.44
C PRO A 34 0.28 0.68 0.96
N LEU A 35 -0.70 0.17 1.73
CA LEU A 35 -2.11 0.29 1.41
C LEU A 35 -2.63 1.74 1.58
N HIS A 36 -2.13 2.51 2.56
CA HIS A 36 -2.46 3.94 2.69
C HIS A 36 -2.02 4.71 1.44
N TYR A 37 -0.78 4.50 1.00
CA TYR A 37 -0.28 5.14 -0.23
C TYR A 37 -1.04 4.70 -1.47
N ALA A 38 -1.44 3.43 -1.56
CA ALA A 38 -2.22 2.93 -2.67
C ALA A 38 -3.64 3.53 -2.72
N ALA A 39 -4.27 3.75 -1.56
CA ALA A 39 -5.60 4.34 -1.46
C ALA A 39 -5.58 5.87 -1.66
N ALA A 40 -4.52 6.54 -1.20
CA ALA A 40 -4.31 7.98 -1.42
C ALA A 40 -3.89 8.34 -2.86
N PHE A 41 -3.57 7.34 -3.68
CA PHE A 41 -3.13 7.54 -5.05
C PHE A 41 -4.33 7.82 -5.98
N ASP A 42 -4.53 9.08 -6.37
CA ASP A 42 -5.70 9.52 -7.15
C ASP A 42 -5.49 9.45 -8.68
N GLU A 43 -4.29 9.08 -9.15
CA GLU A 43 -3.92 9.14 -10.58
C GLU A 43 -3.71 7.76 -11.23
N GLY A 44 -4.77 7.09 -11.68
CA GLY A 44 -4.66 5.87 -12.48
C GLY A 44 -5.35 4.67 -11.83
N PRO A 45 -4.85 3.42 -11.99
CA PRO A 45 -5.55 2.23 -11.53
C PRO A 45 -5.34 1.98 -10.02
N ALA A 46 -5.79 2.92 -9.18
CA ALA A 46 -5.74 2.82 -7.73
C ALA A 46 -6.42 1.54 -7.24
N ASP A 47 -7.59 1.21 -7.82
CA ASP A 47 -8.35 0.00 -7.54
C ASP A 47 -7.53 -1.28 -7.76
N ASP A 48 -6.74 -1.36 -8.84
CA ASP A 48 -5.93 -2.56 -9.12
C ASP A 48 -4.82 -2.71 -8.09
N LEU A 49 -4.24 -1.59 -7.62
CA LEU A 49 -3.19 -1.59 -6.62
C LEU A 49 -3.70 -1.96 -5.23
N VAL A 50 -4.82 -1.37 -4.81
CA VAL A 50 -5.51 -1.71 -3.57
C VAL A 50 -5.91 -3.19 -3.57
N ASN A 51 -6.58 -3.66 -4.63
CA ASN A 51 -6.98 -5.07 -4.75
C ASN A 51 -5.77 -6.02 -4.76
N PHE A 52 -4.69 -5.64 -5.44
CA PHE A 52 -3.47 -6.45 -5.45
C PHE A 52 -2.89 -6.59 -4.03
N LEU A 53 -2.71 -5.49 -3.30
CA LEU A 53 -2.18 -5.52 -1.94
C LEU A 53 -3.08 -6.32 -0.99
N LEU A 54 -4.41 -6.11 -1.05
CA LEU A 54 -5.38 -6.86 -0.24
C LEU A 54 -5.31 -8.37 -0.52
N SER A 55 -5.24 -8.78 -1.79
CA SER A 55 -5.10 -10.19 -2.16
C SER A 55 -3.80 -10.84 -1.69
N HIS A 56 -2.79 -10.03 -1.33
CA HIS A 56 -1.50 -10.48 -0.80
C HIS A 56 -1.36 -10.27 0.71
N GLY A 57 -2.48 -10.03 1.42
CA GLY A 57 -2.51 -9.97 2.88
C GLY A 57 -2.22 -8.60 3.47
N ALA A 58 -2.37 -7.52 2.70
CA ALA A 58 -2.41 -6.18 3.28
C ALA A 58 -3.60 -6.05 4.24
N ASP A 59 -3.34 -5.51 5.42
CA ASP A 59 -4.33 -5.31 6.47
C ASP A 59 -4.89 -3.89 6.40
N ALA A 60 -6.15 -3.81 5.99
CA ALA A 60 -6.90 -2.55 5.87
C ALA A 60 -7.38 -1.99 7.22
N THR A 61 -7.06 -2.63 8.35
CA THR A 61 -7.43 -2.17 9.69
C THR A 61 -6.27 -1.50 10.43
N LEU A 62 -5.08 -1.46 9.82
CA LEU A 62 -3.92 -0.82 10.42
C LEU A 62 -4.07 0.69 10.36
N GLU A 63 -4.26 1.31 11.52
CA GLU A 63 -4.30 2.77 11.68
C GLU A 63 -2.91 3.41 11.52
N ASP A 64 -2.89 4.65 11.04
CA ASP A 64 -1.73 5.54 11.01
C ASP A 64 -1.53 6.31 12.34
N GLU A 65 -0.69 7.35 12.33
CA GLU A 65 -0.46 8.20 13.53
C GLU A 65 -1.66 9.07 13.91
N ASP A 66 -2.52 9.41 12.97
CA ASP A 66 -3.73 10.20 13.18
C ASP A 66 -4.94 9.33 13.57
N GLY A 67 -4.80 8.01 13.44
CA GLY A 67 -5.84 7.03 13.76
C GLY A 67 -6.71 6.67 12.55
N ASP A 68 -6.32 7.11 11.35
CA ASP A 68 -7.02 6.83 10.12
C ASP A 68 -6.56 5.48 9.55
N THR A 69 -7.51 4.68 9.05
CA THR A 69 -7.19 3.47 8.30
C THR A 69 -6.95 3.79 6.82
N PRO A 70 -6.36 2.88 6.03
CA PRO A 70 -6.15 3.11 4.60
C PRO A 70 -7.43 3.39 3.80
N LEU A 71 -8.61 3.11 4.35
CA LEU A 71 -9.90 3.21 3.66
C LEU A 71 -10.82 4.30 4.21
N ASP A 72 -10.37 5.06 5.22
CA ASP A 72 -11.07 6.23 5.75
C ASP A 72 -10.88 7.46 4.83
#